data_AF-A0A428ZHH4-F1
#
_entry.id   AF-A0A428ZHH4-F1
#
_cell.length_a   1.000
_cell.length_b   1.000
_cell.length_c   1.000
_cell.angle_alpha   90.00
_cell.angle_beta   90.00
_cell.angle_gamma   90.00
#
_symmetry.space_group_name_H-M   'P 1'
#
loop_
_entity.id
_entity.type
_entity.pdbx_description
1 polymer ?
#
loop_
_entity_poly.entity_id
_entity_poly.type
_entity_poly.pdbx_seq_one_letter_code
_entity_poly.pdbx_strand_id
1 'polypeptide(L)' 'MVIADDLGSWAAALRFEDLSEHATHTVRQRLVDTLGCGLGACHAEPSRAARRLARALPPGPYE' A
#
# COMPACT_ATOMS: atom_id res chain seq x y z
N MET A 1 -4.94 24.63 -14.09
CA MET A 1 -4.71 24.03 -12.77
C MET A 1 -5.75 22.94 -12.60
N VAL A 2 -5.34 21.69 -12.78
CA VAL A 2 -6.24 20.52 -12.71
C VAL A 2 -6.06 19.92 -11.31
N ILE A 3 -7.15 19.51 -10.65
CA ILE A 3 -7.12 18.97 -9.28
C ILE A 3 -6.11 17.81 -9.13
N ALA A 4 -5.93 17.01 -10.18
CA ALA A 4 -4.94 15.94 -10.20
C ALA A 4 -3.50 16.47 -10.08
N ASP A 5 -3.17 17.58 -10.75
CA ASP A 5 -1.83 18.20 -10.71
C ASP A 5 -1.57 18.79 -9.32
N ASP A 6 -2.58 19.43 -8.72
CA ASP A 6 -2.46 20.03 -7.39
C ASP A 6 -2.28 18.97 -6.30
N LEU A 7 -3.09 17.90 -6.36
CA LEU A 7 -3.01 16.80 -5.42
C LEU A 7 -1.68 16.04 -5.55
N GLY A 8 -1.24 15.81 -6.80
CA GLY A 8 0.05 15.19 -7.08
C GLY A 8 1.20 16.01 -6.52
N SER A 9 1.18 17.33 -6.75
CA SER A 9 2.21 18.25 -6.24
C SER A 9 2.23 18.30 -4.72
N TRP A 10 1.06 18.37 -4.08
CA TRP A 10 0.93 18.34 -2.62
C TRP A 10 1.47 17.03 -2.02
N ALA A 11 1.07 15.88 -2.59
CA ALA A 11 1.49 14.57 -2.10
C ALA A 11 3.01 14.36 -2.26
N ALA A 12 3.59 14.85 -3.36
CA ALA A 12 5.03 14.76 -3.60
C ALA A 12 5.87 15.64 -2.67
N ALA A 13 5.31 16.76 -2.20
CA ALA A 13 5.98 17.69 -1.29
C ALA A 13 5.86 17.30 0.19
N LEU A 14 4.94 16.40 0.54
CA LEU A 14 4.62 16.04 1.93
C LEU A 14 5.80 15.35 2.62
N ARG A 15 6.15 15.81 3.82
CA ARG A 15 7.17 15.23 4.68
C ARG A 15 6.56 14.59 5.90
N PHE A 16 7.32 13.73 6.58
CA PHE A 16 6.86 13.12 7.83
C PHE A 16 6.57 14.17 8.91
N GLU A 17 7.37 15.25 8.95
CA GLU A 17 7.20 16.34 9.92
C GLU A 17 5.90 17.12 9.73
N ASP A 18 5.28 17.05 8.53
CA ASP A 18 4.00 17.70 8.23
C ASP A 18 2.80 16.92 8.78
N LEU A 19 3.03 15.69 9.28
CA LEU A 19 1.97 14.82 9.79
C LEU A 19 1.62 15.15 11.24
N SER A 20 0.32 15.18 11.53
CA SER A 20 -0.13 15.28 12.92
C SER A 20 0.18 14.00 13.71
N GLU A 21 0.27 14.13 15.03
CA GLU A 21 0.41 12.97 15.92
C GLU A 21 -0.74 11.96 15.73
N HIS A 22 -1.97 12.48 15.58
CA HIS A 22 -3.14 11.65 15.30
C HIS A 22 -2.98 10.86 14.00
N ALA A 23 -2.57 11.51 12.91
CA ALA A 23 -2.35 10.85 11.63
C ALA A 23 -1.28 9.74 11.74
N THR A 24 -0.17 10.04 12.41
CA THR A 24 0.92 9.07 12.63
C THR A 24 0.46 7.87 13.45
N HIS A 25 -0.30 8.09 14.52
CA HIS A 25 -0.86 7.03 15.35
C HIS A 25 -1.84 6.16 14.56
N THR A 26 -2.75 6.77 13.81
CA THR A 26 -3.71 6.03 12.97
C THR A 26 -3.02 5.20 11.90
N VAL A 27 -1.99 5.74 11.23
CA VAL A 27 -1.24 4.98 10.21
C VAL A 27 -0.54 3.79 10.85
N ARG A 28 0.06 3.95 12.04
CA ARG A 28 0.68 2.82 12.77
C ARG A 28 -0.32 1.70 13.04
N GLN A 29 -1.52 2.03 13.52
CA GLN A 29 -2.57 1.04 13.78
C GLN A 29 -3.00 0.33 12.48
N ARG A 30 -3.24 1.10 11.40
CA ARG A 30 -3.65 0.55 10.10
C ARG A 30 -2.58 -0.33 9.47
N LEU A 31 -1.30 -0.01 9.64
CA LEU A 31 -0.20 -0.84 9.16
C LEU A 31 -0.21 -2.21 9.84
N VAL A 32 -0.34 -2.24 11.16
CA VAL A 32 -0.41 -3.49 11.92
C VAL A 32 -1.63 -4.31 11.53
N ASP A 33 -2.80 -3.66 11.40
CA ASP A 33 -4.04 -4.31 10.96
C ASP A 33 -3.92 -4.92 9.55
N THR A 34 -3.40 -4.14 8.59
CA THR A 34 -3.20 -4.59 7.21
C THR A 34 -2.27 -5.80 7.14
N LEU A 35 -1.15 -5.75 7.87
CA LEU A 35 -0.21 -6.87 7.94
C LEU A 35 -0.84 -8.09 8.62
N GLY A 36 -1.54 -7.89 9.73
CA GLY A 36 -2.22 -8.97 10.45
C GLY A 36 -3.28 -9.65 9.59
N CYS A 37 -4.10 -8.87 8.91
CA CYS A 37 -5.12 -9.38 7.97
C CYS A 37 -4.48 -10.15 6.80
N GLY A 38 -3.45 -9.57 6.16
CA GLY A 38 -2.73 -10.21 5.06
C GLY A 38 -2.05 -11.52 5.45
N LEU A 39 -1.39 -11.55 6.62
CA LEU A 39 -0.75 -12.75 7.15
C LEU A 39 -1.79 -13.81 7.55
N GLY A 40 -2.87 -13.41 8.22
CA GLY A 40 -3.95 -14.32 8.61
C GLY A 40 -4.65 -14.97 7.41
N ALA A 41 -4.83 -14.22 6.32
CA ALA A 41 -5.39 -14.72 5.07
C ALA A 41 -4.34 -15.31 4.11
N CYS A 42 -3.07 -15.40 4.51
CA CYS A 42 -1.98 -15.77 3.60
C CYS A 42 -2.19 -17.14 2.95
N HIS A 43 -2.81 -18.09 3.64
CA HIS A 43 -3.09 -19.43 3.11
C HIS A 43 -4.54 -19.61 2.61
N ALA A 44 -5.36 -18.58 2.70
CA ALA A 44 -6.71 -18.59 2.13
C ALA A 44 -6.66 -18.81 0.61
N GLU A 45 -7.75 -19.36 0.06
CA GLU A 45 -7.84 -19.67 -1.36
C GLU A 45 -7.57 -18.46 -2.26
N PRO A 46 -8.16 -17.26 -2.02
CA PRO A 46 -7.92 -16.10 -2.87
C PRO A 46 -6.44 -15.69 -2.92
N SER A 47 -5.75 -15.73 -1.77
CA SER A 47 -4.32 -15.44 -1.66
C SER A 47 -3.46 -16.47 -2.39
N ARG A 48 -3.84 -17.76 -2.37
CA ARG A 48 -3.18 -18.81 -3.16
C ARG A 48 -3.41 -18.62 -4.66
N ALA A 49 -4.63 -18.28 -5.08
CA ALA A 49 -4.96 -18.02 -6.48
C ALA A 49 -4.17 -16.83 -7.04
N ALA A 50 -4.14 -15.70 -6.32
CA ALA A 50 -3.39 -14.51 -6.71
C ALA A 50 -1.88 -14.79 -6.88
N ARG A 51 -1.26 -15.55 -5.96
CA ARG A 51 0.16 -15.93 -6.10
C ARG A 51 0.42 -16.88 -7.26
N ARG A 52 -0.50 -17.82 -7.53
CA ARG A 52 -0.39 -18.68 -8.72
C ARG A 52 -0.44 -17.87 -10.00
N LEU A 53 -1.35 -16.89 -10.07
CA LEU A 53 -1.44 -15.96 -11.20
C LEU A 53 -0.14 -15.16 -11.36
N ALA A 54 0.35 -14.54 -10.29
CA ALA A 54 1.58 -13.75 -10.32
C ALA A 54 2.80 -14.55 -10.81
N ARG A 55 2.93 -15.82 -10.40
CA ARG A 55 4.00 -16.71 -10.86
C ARG A 55 3.88 -17.15 -12.32
N ALA A 56 2.70 -17.05 -12.91
CA ALA A 56 2.47 -17.39 -14.30
C ALA A 56 2.71 -16.20 -15.24
N LEU A 57 2.90 -14.98 -14.70
CA LEU A 57 3.24 -13.81 -15.50
C LEU A 57 4.70 -13.92 -15.98
N PRO A 58 5.00 -13.41 -17.20
CA PRO A 58 6.38 -13.25 -17.63
C PRO A 58 7.11 -12.25 -16.70
N PRO A 59 8.46 -12.28 -16.67
CA PRO A 59 9.25 -11.31 -15.94
C PRO A 59 8.81 -9.89 -16.24
N GLY A 60 8.82 -9.04 -15.22
CA GLY A 60 8.50 -7.63 -15.39
C GLY A 60 9.50 -6.94 -16.34
N PRO A 61 9.16 -5.78 -16.91
CA PRO A 61 10.08 -5.02 -17.76
C PRO A 61 11.36 -4.53 -17.05
N TYR A 62 11.52 -4.85 -15.77
CA TYR A 62 12.65 -4.46 -14.92
C TYR A 62 13.26 -5.65 -14.15
N GLU A 63 12.92 -6.90 -14.51
CA GLU A 63 13.56 -8.14 -14.02
C GLU A 63 14.41 -8.80 -15.11
#